data_AF-A0AAE9TI35-F1
#
_entry.id   AF-A0AAE9TI35-F1
#
_cell.length_a   1.000
_cell.length_b   1.000
_cell.length_c   1.000
_cell.angle_alpha   90.00
_cell.angle_beta   90.00
_cell.angle_gamma   90.00
#
_symmetry.space_group_name_H-M   'P 1'
#
loop_
_entity.id
_entity.type
_entity.pdbx_description
1 polymer ?
#
loop_
_entity_poly.entity_id
_entity_poly.type
_entity_poly.pdbx_seq_one_letter_code
_entity_poly.pdbx_strand_id
1 'polypeptide(L)'
;MNQHFGRAKEFMIYESDGTIVNFIGIRKVQSYCHGKADCNGDKVETMKEILSMVRDCALLLSSGIGEAPKEALQEAGVLPIVCGGDIEESVLEYVKFLRYMYPVQSNKGSKRNKGVKGNHSDLPIEHFGG
;
A
#
# COMPACT_ATOMS: atom_id res chain seq x y z
N MET A 1 -10.98 -0.07 -12.36
CA MET A 1 -11.07 -1.21 -11.44
C MET A 1 -12.40 -1.92 -11.57
N ASN A 2 -12.40 -3.26 -11.49
CA ASN A 2 -13.55 -4.09 -11.79
C ASN A 2 -14.29 -4.64 -10.54
N GLN A 3 -13.64 -4.67 -9.36
CA GLN A 3 -14.17 -5.41 -8.21
C GLN A 3 -13.92 -4.69 -6.87
N HIS A 4 -14.88 -4.83 -5.96
CA HIS A 4 -14.74 -4.48 -4.55
C HIS A 4 -13.89 -5.52 -3.82
N PHE A 5 -12.94 -5.08 -2.98
CA PHE A 5 -11.99 -5.94 -2.25
C PHE A 5 -12.67 -7.14 -1.59
N GLY A 6 -13.72 -6.86 -0.81
CA GLY A 6 -14.48 -7.88 -0.08
C GLY A 6 -15.00 -9.06 -0.92
N ARG A 7 -15.23 -8.87 -2.22
CA ARG A 7 -15.78 -9.90 -3.12
C ARG A 7 -14.74 -10.46 -4.08
N ALA A 8 -13.52 -9.92 -4.07
CA ALA A 8 -12.47 -10.38 -4.95
C ALA A 8 -12.08 -11.82 -4.60
N LYS A 9 -11.86 -12.63 -5.64
CA LYS A 9 -11.33 -14.01 -5.53
C LYS A 9 -9.94 -14.13 -6.15
N GLU A 10 -9.47 -13.03 -6.72
CA GLU A 10 -8.17 -12.94 -7.35
C GLU A 10 -7.74 -11.47 -7.41
N PHE A 11 -6.43 -11.26 -7.37
CA PHE A 11 -5.78 -9.99 -7.58
C PHE A 11 -4.87 -10.09 -8.80
N MET A 12 -5.02 -9.13 -9.71
CA MET A 12 -4.12 -8.93 -10.84
C MET A 12 -2.90 -8.16 -10.34
N ILE A 13 -1.71 -8.73 -10.54
CA ILE A 13 -0.45 -8.16 -10.08
C ILE A 13 0.21 -7.45 -11.24
N TYR A 14 0.53 -6.18 -11.01
CA TYR A 14 1.19 -5.32 -11.97
C TYR A 14 2.49 -4.75 -11.40
N GLU A 15 3.48 -4.58 -12.26
CA GLU A 15 4.70 -3.85 -11.98
C GLU A 15 4.76 -2.62 -12.88
N SER A 16 5.17 -1.48 -12.31
CA SER A 16 5.37 -0.25 -13.07
C SER A 16 6.44 0.60 -12.45
N ASP A 17 7.22 1.26 -13.30
CA ASP A 17 8.20 2.30 -12.93
C ASP A 17 7.60 3.71 -12.99
N GLY A 18 6.31 3.84 -13.29
CA GLY A 18 5.62 5.11 -13.54
C GLY A 18 5.66 5.57 -14.99
N THR A 19 6.19 4.75 -15.91
CA THR A 19 6.16 5.00 -17.37
C THR A 19 5.46 3.87 -18.11
N ILE A 20 5.78 2.62 -17.75
CA ILE A 20 5.23 1.41 -18.39
C ILE A 20 4.50 0.58 -17.34
N VAL A 21 3.42 -0.09 -17.74
CA VAL A 21 2.69 -1.04 -16.89
C VAL A 21 2.90 -2.44 -17.44
N ASN A 22 3.39 -3.36 -16.60
CA ASN A 22 3.58 -4.76 -16.95
C ASN A 22 2.66 -5.62 -16.08
N PHE A 23 1.91 -6.51 -16.72
CA PHE A 23 1.14 -7.53 -16.01
C PHE A 23 2.04 -8.71 -15.64
N ILE A 24 2.14 -8.99 -14.34
CA ILE A 24 3.03 -10.02 -13.79
C ILE A 24 2.29 -11.34 -13.55
N GLY A 25 0.98 -11.28 -13.28
CA GLY A 25 0.16 -12.49 -13.15
C GLY A 25 -1.05 -12.30 -12.24
N ILE A 26 -1.66 -13.42 -11.87
CA ILE A 26 -2.86 -13.48 -11.03
C ILE A 26 -2.53 -14.21 -9.73
N ARG A 27 -2.90 -13.61 -8.59
CA ARG A 27 -2.89 -14.27 -7.28
C ARG A 27 -4.32 -14.55 -6.84
N LYS A 28 -4.69 -15.83 -6.74
CA LYS A 28 -6.02 -16.25 -6.26
C LYS A 28 -6.08 -16.13 -4.75
N VAL A 29 -7.22 -15.69 -4.24
CA VAL A 29 -7.49 -15.50 -2.81
C VAL A 29 -8.89 -15.96 -2.46
N GLN A 30 -9.13 -16.25 -1.19
CA GLN A 30 -10.50 -16.40 -0.69
C GLN A 30 -11.19 -15.04 -0.58
N SER A 31 -12.49 -15.00 -0.90
CA SER A 31 -13.24 -13.75 -0.76
C SER A 31 -13.42 -13.38 0.70
N TYR A 32 -13.09 -12.13 1.06
CA TYR A 32 -13.18 -11.66 2.44
C TYR A 32 -14.63 -11.59 2.97
N CYS A 33 -15.59 -11.25 2.11
CA CYS A 33 -17.02 -11.24 2.42
C CYS A 33 -17.69 -12.57 2.01
N HIS A 34 -17.33 -13.68 2.66
CA HIS A 34 -18.15 -14.89 2.58
C HIS A 34 -19.48 -14.64 3.33
N GLY A 35 -20.59 -14.83 2.61
CA GLY A 35 -21.93 -14.54 3.12
C GLY A 35 -22.42 -15.57 4.16
N LYS A 36 -23.02 -15.05 5.24
CA LYS A 36 -23.82 -15.77 6.26
C LYS A 36 -23.09 -16.84 7.08
N ALA A 37 -22.18 -16.43 7.97
CA ALA A 37 -22.06 -17.03 9.31
C ALA A 37 -21.22 -16.13 10.22
N ASP A 38 -21.66 -15.96 11.45
CA ASP A 38 -20.99 -15.36 12.60
C ASP A 38 -19.66 -16.06 12.96
N CYS A 39 -18.64 -15.95 12.10
CA CYS A 39 -17.31 -16.49 12.38
C CYS A 39 -16.27 -15.37 12.21
N ASN A 40 -16.08 -14.58 13.27
CA ASN A 40 -14.97 -13.62 13.35
C ASN A 40 -13.60 -14.29 13.10
N GLY A 41 -13.46 -15.58 13.42
CA GLY A 41 -12.23 -16.35 13.19
C GLY A 41 -11.85 -16.46 11.71
N ASP A 42 -12.81 -16.75 10.85
CA ASP A 42 -12.54 -17.01 9.42
C ASP A 42 -12.17 -15.74 8.66
N LYS A 43 -12.74 -14.59 9.05
CA LYS A 43 -12.38 -13.29 8.43
C LYS A 43 -10.97 -12.86 8.79
N VAL A 44 -10.54 -13.07 10.03
CA VAL A 44 -9.18 -12.72 10.46
C VAL A 44 -8.15 -13.59 9.73
N GLU A 45 -8.40 -14.88 9.61
CA GLU A 45 -7.50 -15.79 8.90
C GLU A 45 -7.47 -15.49 7.39
N THR A 46 -8.64 -15.26 6.78
CA THR A 46 -8.74 -14.85 5.37
C THR A 46 -8.00 -13.53 5.13
N MET A 47 -8.10 -12.56 6.04
CA MET A 47 -7.37 -11.31 5.92
C MET A 47 -5.86 -11.52 5.98
N LYS A 48 -5.37 -12.35 6.92
CA LYS A 48 -3.94 -12.68 7.02
C LYS A 48 -3.42 -13.34 5.74
N GLU A 49 -4.19 -14.26 5.17
CA GLU A 49 -3.87 -14.89 3.88
C GLU A 49 -3.74 -13.82 2.78
N ILE A 50 -4.74 -12.95 2.63
CA ILE A 50 -4.72 -11.87 1.64
C ILE A 50 -3.49 -10.97 1.84
N LEU A 51 -3.22 -10.53 3.08
CA LEU A 51 -2.05 -9.71 3.40
C LEU A 51 -0.74 -10.40 3.00
N SER A 52 -0.61 -11.71 3.30
CA SER A 52 0.57 -12.47 2.91
C SER A 52 0.76 -12.54 1.39
N MET A 53 -0.34 -12.52 0.64
CA MET A 53 -0.37 -12.58 -0.82
C MET A 53 -0.15 -11.23 -1.50
N VAL A 54 -0.21 -10.10 -0.78
CA VAL A 54 0.00 -8.76 -1.36
C VAL A 54 1.07 -7.93 -0.63
N ARG A 55 1.77 -8.52 0.35
CA ARG A 55 2.80 -7.85 1.18
C ARG A 55 3.98 -7.26 0.40
N ASP A 56 4.21 -7.71 -0.82
CA ASP A 56 5.25 -7.27 -1.74
C ASP A 56 4.73 -6.21 -2.72
N CYS A 57 3.45 -5.86 -2.66
CA CYS A 57 2.86 -4.80 -3.45
C CYS A 57 2.83 -3.49 -2.66
N ALA A 58 3.18 -2.38 -3.30
CA ALA A 58 3.10 -1.06 -2.67
C ALA A 58 1.66 -0.49 -2.64
N LEU A 59 0.85 -0.85 -3.63
CA LEU A 59 -0.51 -0.35 -3.83
C LEU A 59 -1.48 -1.51 -3.99
N LEU A 60 -2.70 -1.34 -3.49
CA LEU A 60 -3.84 -2.19 -3.81
C LEU A 60 -4.98 -1.31 -4.35
N LEU A 61 -5.33 -1.51 -5.62
CA LEU A 61 -6.40 -0.75 -6.28
C LEU A 61 -7.70 -1.56 -6.28
N SER A 62 -8.82 -0.95 -5.89
CA SER A 62 -10.12 -1.61 -5.90
C SER A 62 -11.25 -0.62 -6.17
N SER A 63 -12.43 -1.10 -6.54
CA SER A 63 -13.62 -0.23 -6.66
C SER A 63 -14.24 0.13 -5.31
N GLY A 64 -13.69 -0.39 -4.21
CA GLY A 64 -14.20 -0.19 -2.85
C GLY A 64 -13.58 -1.19 -1.87
N ILE A 65 -13.40 -0.72 -0.64
CA ILE A 65 -12.86 -1.48 0.49
C ILE A 65 -13.51 -0.99 1.78
N GLY A 66 -13.76 -1.89 2.74
CA GLY A 66 -14.24 -1.50 4.07
C GLY A 66 -13.09 -1.01 4.97
N GLU A 67 -13.40 -0.32 6.07
CA GLU A 67 -12.37 0.26 6.94
C GLU A 67 -11.44 -0.79 7.57
N ALA A 68 -11.96 -1.89 8.12
CA ALA A 68 -11.13 -2.92 8.74
C ALA A 68 -10.04 -3.52 7.80
N PRO A 69 -10.37 -4.01 6.58
CA PRO A 69 -9.33 -4.51 5.67
C PRO A 69 -8.42 -3.41 5.13
N LYS A 70 -8.90 -2.16 5.04
CA LYS A 70 -8.10 -0.99 4.63
C LYS A 70 -7.03 -0.67 5.67
N GLU A 71 -7.39 -0.60 6.94
CA GLU A 71 -6.46 -0.38 8.05
C GLU A 71 -5.41 -1.50 8.09
N ALA A 72 -5.83 -2.76 7.99
CA ALA A 72 -4.92 -3.91 7.99
C ALA A 72 -3.92 -3.90 6.81
N LEU A 73 -4.32 -3.44 5.61
CA LEU A 73 -3.41 -3.26 4.48
C LEU A 73 -2.39 -2.14 4.75
N GLN A 74 -2.85 -1.01 5.29
CA GLN A 74 -1.98 0.13 5.61
C GLN A 74 -0.94 -0.25 6.67
N GLU A 75 -1.35 -0.97 7.72
CA GLU A 75 -0.43 -1.51 8.73
C GLU A 75 0.61 -2.48 8.14
N ALA A 76 0.24 -3.23 7.10
CA ALA A 76 1.15 -4.10 6.37
C ALA A 76 2.05 -3.37 5.35
N GLY A 77 1.92 -2.04 5.22
CA GLY A 77 2.70 -1.23 4.27
C GLY A 77 2.18 -1.25 2.84
N VAL A 78 0.96 -1.76 2.63
CA VAL A 78 0.28 -1.77 1.33
C VAL A 78 -0.75 -0.65 1.33
N LEU A 79 -0.65 0.32 0.42
CA LEU A 79 -1.57 1.46 0.38
C LEU A 79 -2.84 1.11 -0.42
N PRO A 80 -4.01 0.96 0.23
CA PRO A 80 -5.27 0.72 -0.46
C PRO A 80 -5.81 2.02 -1.08
N ILE A 81 -6.15 1.96 -2.36
CA ILE A 81 -6.76 3.06 -3.10
C ILE A 81 -8.11 2.60 -3.68
N VAL A 82 -9.14 3.40 -3.43
CA VAL A 82 -10.44 3.23 -4.06
C VAL A 82 -10.49 4.10 -5.31
N CYS A 83 -10.55 3.47 -6.47
CA CYS A 83 -10.61 4.18 -7.76
C CYS A 83 -11.46 3.41 -8.78
N GLY A 84 -12.01 4.15 -9.74
CA GLY A 84 -12.69 3.61 -10.93
C GLY A 84 -11.80 3.75 -12.17
N GLY A 85 -12.29 3.29 -13.33
CA GLY A 85 -11.62 3.52 -14.62
C GLY A 85 -10.84 2.33 -15.15
N ASP A 86 -10.01 2.58 -16.18
CA ASP A 86 -9.17 1.56 -16.81
C ASP A 86 -8.05 1.08 -15.87
N ILE A 87 -7.67 -0.19 -15.98
CA ILE A 87 -6.68 -0.79 -15.06
C ILE A 87 -5.29 -0.21 -15.30
N GLU A 88 -4.85 -0.14 -16.56
CA GLU A 88 -3.48 0.31 -16.89
C GLU A 88 -3.31 1.80 -16.60
N GLU A 89 -4.31 2.61 -16.95
CA GLU A 89 -4.32 4.04 -16.63
C GLU A 89 -4.24 4.27 -15.12
N SER A 90 -5.07 3.55 -14.35
CA SER A 90 -5.08 3.67 -12.89
C SER A 90 -3.74 3.25 -12.28
N VAL A 91 -3.15 2.12 -12.72
CA VAL A 91 -1.84 1.68 -12.21
C VAL A 91 -0.79 2.75 -12.47
N LEU A 92 -0.73 3.28 -13.70
CA LEU A 92 0.25 4.29 -14.08
C LEU A 92 0.09 5.58 -13.26
N GLU A 93 -1.14 6.05 -13.10
CA GLU A 93 -1.47 7.26 -12.33
C GLU A 93 -1.05 7.12 -10.86
N TYR A 94 -1.45 6.05 -10.19
CA TYR A 94 -1.20 5.90 -8.75
C TYR A 94 0.25 5.55 -8.42
N VAL A 95 0.98 4.88 -9.32
CA VAL A 95 2.42 4.69 -9.17
C VAL A 95 3.17 6.03 -9.30
N LYS A 96 2.79 6.88 -10.25
CA LYS A 96 3.35 8.24 -10.36
C LYS A 96 3.06 9.07 -9.12
N PHE A 97 1.82 9.04 -8.63
CA PHE A 97 1.42 9.72 -7.40
C PHE A 97 2.25 9.25 -6.21
N LEU A 98 2.37 7.93 -6.01
CA LEU A 98 3.16 7.36 -4.91
C LEU A 98 4.63 7.82 -4.97
N ARG A 99 5.23 7.81 -6.15
CA ARG A 99 6.62 8.24 -6.36
C ARG A 99 6.81 9.74 -6.14
N TYR A 100 5.81 10.56 -6.45
CA TYR A 100 5.83 12.00 -6.20
C TYR A 100 5.72 12.31 -4.70
N MET A 101 4.80 11.64 -4.01
CA MET A 101 4.56 11.85 -2.58
C MET A 101 5.67 11.27 -1.70
N TYR A 102 6.26 10.14 -2.11
CA TYR A 102 7.32 9.45 -1.39
C TYR A 102 8.57 9.30 -2.29
N PRO A 103 9.30 10.40 -2.54
CA PRO A 103 10.53 10.33 -3.33
C PRO A 103 11.54 9.46 -2.60
N VAL A 104 12.00 8.38 -3.25
CA VAL A 104 13.05 7.51 -2.74
C VAL A 104 14.30 8.37 -2.48
N GLN A 105 14.67 8.54 -1.21
CA GLN A 105 15.94 9.14 -0.83
C GLN A 105 17.06 8.24 -1.36
N SER A 106 17.67 8.62 -2.47
CA SER A 106 18.84 7.94 -3.03
C SER A 106 19.98 8.03 -2.04
N ASN A 107 20.29 6.94 -1.33
CA ASN A 107 21.47 6.88 -0.48
C ASN A 107 22.72 6.83 -1.38
N LYS A 108 23.27 8.00 -1.71
CA LYS A 108 24.57 8.11 -2.38
C LYS A 108 25.67 7.68 -1.42
N GLY A 109 26.14 6.45 -1.53
CA GLY A 109 27.40 6.04 -0.90
C GLY A 109 28.61 6.58 -1.68
N SER A 110 29.40 7.50 -1.09
CA SER A 110 30.87 7.54 -1.25
C SER A 110 31.61 8.62 -0.44
N LYS A 111 32.61 8.16 0.33
CA LYS A 111 33.95 8.72 0.64
C LYS A 111 34.16 9.83 1.72
N ARG A 112 34.60 9.35 2.90
CA ARG A 112 35.80 9.68 3.73
C ARG A 112 36.32 11.15 3.81
N ASN A 113 36.32 11.64 5.07
CA ASN A 113 37.21 12.59 5.78
C ASN A 113 37.24 14.10 5.45
N LYS A 114 36.77 14.94 6.39
CA LYS A 114 37.58 15.76 7.34
C LYS A 114 36.71 16.80 8.07
N GLY A 115 36.73 16.74 9.41
CA GLY A 115 36.92 17.89 10.31
C GLY A 115 35.84 18.98 10.48
N VAL A 116 35.62 19.29 11.76
CA VAL A 116 35.27 20.59 12.37
C VAL A 116 33.84 20.73 12.91
N LYS A 117 33.81 21.11 14.20
CA LYS A 117 32.71 21.30 15.16
C LYS A 117 31.77 22.45 14.77
N GLY A 118 30.52 22.38 15.24
CA GLY A 118 29.63 23.55 15.39
C GLY A 118 28.30 23.19 16.05
N ASN A 119 28.14 23.62 17.30
CA ASN A 119 26.88 23.61 18.07
C ASN A 119 25.87 24.60 17.46
N HIS A 120 24.57 24.34 17.55
CA HIS A 120 23.62 25.15 18.34
C HIS A 120 22.21 24.54 18.25
N SER A 121 21.45 24.75 19.32
CA SER A 121 20.06 24.34 19.54
C SER A 121 19.10 24.78 18.44
N ASP A 122 17.99 24.05 18.29
CA ASP A 122 16.63 24.58 18.55
C ASP A 122 15.56 23.53 18.18
N LEU A 123 14.97 22.90 19.21
CA LEU A 123 13.71 22.16 19.12
C LEU A 123 12.64 22.99 19.84
N PRO A 124 11.56 23.44 19.19
CA PRO A 124 10.45 24.06 19.89
C PRO A 124 9.62 23.00 20.62
N ILE A 125 9.41 23.24 21.91
CA ILE A 125 8.59 22.45 22.84
C ILE A 125 7.12 22.77 22.57
N GLU A 126 6.33 21.73 22.24
CA GLU A 126 4.87 21.77 22.14
C GLU A 126 4.24 22.20 23.49
N HIS A 127 3.42 23.26 23.46
CA HIS A 127 2.52 23.65 24.55
C HIS A 127 1.17 22.94 24.36
N PHE A 128 0.78 22.07 25.29
CA PHE A 128 -0.62 21.75 25.54
C PHE A 128 -1.02 22.30 26.90
N GLY A 129 -1.90 23.29 26.87
CA GLY A 129 -2.56 23.86 28.04
C GLY A 129 -3.59 22.90 28.64
N GLY A 130 -3.80 23.06 29.94
CA GLY A 130 -4.99 22.58 30.65
C GLY A 130 -6.09 23.62 30.71
#